data_AF-A0A971CJL0-F1
#
_entry.id   AF-A0A971CJL0-F1
#
_cell.length_a   1.000
_cell.length_b   1.000
_cell.length_c   1.000
_cell.angle_alpha   90.00
_cell.angle_beta   90.00
_cell.angle_gamma   90.00
#
_symmetry.space_group_name_H-M   'P 1'
#
loop_
_entity.id
_entity.type
_entity.pdbx_description
1 polymer ?
#
loop_
_entity_poly.entity_id
_entity_poly.type
_entity_poly.pdbx_seq_one_letter_code
_entity_poly.pdbx_strand_id
1 'polypeptide(L)'
;MATHGNESANRFLTKDEEQRFGENLRKALIYQNPNPGREGCPDPKIIRDLAFHKRIGKAQLFEQVTDHMSKCSACVRDALSYAEEYKEQKTRRQRTRLMLAAAAAVVIAVALWAVMRLQIKPATVVESPEAPIQAPVNPVAPGTGARENKPPEIARLETVVLELPTRWRGAADTEHKLTIPRRPMQLELRLPIGSPEGEYQLRLIDESGNVQKTGEGIARIVNGITGLKFTLDTSNLFPGDFVLSILEPGMDEWNDYRVDLN
;
A
#
# COMPACT_ATOMS: atom_id res chain seq x y z
N MET A 1 3.35 -50.82 19.47
CA MET A 1 3.67 -50.17 18.18
C MET A 1 2.81 -48.91 18.10
N ALA A 2 3.35 -47.78 18.54
CA ALA A 2 2.67 -46.49 18.49
C ALA A 2 3.10 -45.76 17.21
N THR A 3 2.12 -45.45 16.38
CA THR A 3 2.25 -44.66 15.16
C THR A 3 2.56 -43.21 15.53
N HIS A 4 3.82 -42.81 15.43
CA HIS A 4 4.18 -41.39 15.39
C HIS A 4 3.75 -40.82 14.03
N GLY A 5 2.56 -40.24 14.05
CA GLY A 5 1.98 -39.49 12.94
C GLY A 5 2.85 -38.28 12.60
N ASN A 6 3.17 -38.21 11.33
CA ASN A 6 3.84 -37.14 10.60
C ASN A 6 3.00 -35.84 10.64
N GLU A 7 3.15 -35.03 11.69
CA GLU A 7 2.44 -33.74 11.86
C GLU A 7 3.36 -32.50 11.74
N SER A 8 4.62 -32.69 11.33
CA SER A 8 5.61 -31.60 11.20
C SER A 8 5.64 -30.95 9.82
N ALA A 9 4.78 -31.36 8.88
CA ALA A 9 4.98 -31.09 7.46
C ALA A 9 4.49 -29.73 6.94
N ASN A 10 3.92 -28.83 7.77
CA ASN A 10 3.45 -27.52 7.28
C ASN A 10 3.34 -26.43 8.36
N ARG A 11 4.29 -26.38 9.29
CA ARG A 11 4.32 -25.27 10.27
C ARG A 11 5.15 -24.12 9.70
N PHE A 12 4.47 -23.11 9.16
CA PHE A 12 5.08 -21.82 8.85
C PHE A 12 5.70 -21.22 10.13
N LEU A 13 6.82 -20.52 9.98
CA LEU A 13 7.48 -19.83 11.08
C LEU A 13 6.53 -18.76 11.64
N THR A 14 6.50 -18.59 12.96
CA THR A 14 5.83 -17.44 13.57
C THR A 14 6.60 -16.16 13.24
N LYS A 15 5.95 -14.99 13.29
CA LYS A 15 6.61 -13.69 13.03
C LYS A 15 7.89 -13.50 13.84
N ASP A 16 7.88 -13.90 15.10
CA ASP A 16 9.03 -13.77 16.00
C ASP A 16 10.17 -14.72 15.60
N GLU A 17 9.84 -15.94 15.14
CA GLU A 17 10.81 -16.90 14.64
C GLU A 17 11.42 -16.44 13.31
N GLU A 18 10.62 -15.89 12.40
CA GLU A 18 11.12 -15.29 11.14
C GLU A 18 12.06 -14.13 11.41
N GLN A 19 11.70 -13.24 12.33
CA GLN A 19 12.55 -12.11 12.73
C GLN A 19 13.88 -12.60 13.33
N ARG A 20 13.83 -13.54 14.26
CA ARG A 20 15.05 -14.13 14.85
C ARG A 20 15.90 -14.85 13.82
N PHE A 21 15.28 -15.58 12.89
CA PHE A 21 15.98 -16.24 11.80
C PHE A 21 16.68 -15.22 10.89
N GLY A 22 15.98 -14.15 10.50
CA GLY A 22 16.54 -13.06 9.70
C GLY A 22 17.70 -12.34 10.40
N GLU A 23 17.57 -12.07 11.70
CA GLU A 23 18.65 -11.48 12.50
C GLU A 23 19.87 -12.40 12.60
N ASN A 24 19.65 -13.69 12.82
CA ASN A 24 20.74 -14.66 12.90
C ASN A 24 21.44 -14.83 11.54
N LEU A 25 20.68 -14.86 10.44
CA LEU A 25 21.23 -14.89 9.09
C LEU A 25 22.02 -13.62 8.79
N ARG A 26 21.50 -12.44 9.15
CA ARG A 26 22.21 -11.15 9.03
C ARG A 26 23.54 -11.19 9.78
N LYS A 27 23.54 -11.66 11.04
CA LYS A 27 24.76 -11.81 11.83
C LYS A 27 25.74 -12.77 11.15
N ALA A 28 25.27 -13.95 10.72
CA ALA A 28 26.12 -14.93 10.03
C ALA A 28 26.81 -14.34 8.79
N LEU A 29 26.08 -13.62 7.93
CA LEU A 29 26.61 -12.98 6.72
C LEU A 29 27.66 -11.89 7.03
N ILE A 30 27.51 -11.17 8.13
CA ILE A 30 28.47 -10.12 8.53
C ILE A 30 29.75 -10.73 9.14
N TYR A 31 29.64 -11.82 9.90
CA TYR A 31 30.77 -12.38 10.63
C TYR A 31 31.57 -13.43 9.86
N GLN A 32 30.92 -14.25 9.01
CA GLN A 32 31.58 -15.44 8.44
C GLN A 32 32.44 -15.19 7.20
N ASN A 33 32.39 -13.98 6.60
CA ASN A 33 33.05 -13.69 5.33
C ASN A 33 33.74 -12.30 5.29
N PRO A 34 34.87 -12.09 6.01
CA PRO A 34 35.58 -10.82 6.00
C PRO A 34 36.27 -10.54 4.66
N ASN A 35 36.04 -9.35 4.08
CA ASN A 35 36.77 -8.85 2.89
C ASN A 35 37.32 -7.43 3.17
N PRO A 36 38.42 -7.30 3.94
CA PRO A 36 38.95 -6.00 4.33
C PRO A 36 39.53 -5.21 3.15
N GLY A 37 40.06 -5.89 2.13
CA GLY A 37 40.62 -5.26 0.92
C GLY A 37 39.57 -4.82 -0.10
N ARG A 38 38.29 -5.15 0.11
CA ARG A 38 37.19 -4.90 -0.84
C ARG A 38 37.47 -5.43 -2.26
N GLU A 39 38.18 -6.54 -2.34
CA GLU A 39 38.54 -7.14 -3.62
C GLU A 39 37.30 -7.70 -4.31
N GLY A 40 37.11 -7.33 -5.58
CA GLY A 40 35.97 -7.79 -6.40
C GLY A 40 34.60 -7.23 -5.97
N CYS A 41 34.55 -6.23 -5.09
CA CYS A 41 33.28 -5.64 -4.67
C CYS A 41 32.58 -4.93 -5.84
N PRO A 42 31.25 -5.09 -5.99
CA PRO A 42 30.47 -4.32 -6.95
C PRO A 42 30.45 -2.83 -6.61
N ASP A 43 30.05 -2.01 -7.59
CA ASP A 43 29.93 -0.56 -7.43
C ASP A 43 29.01 -0.21 -6.25
N PRO A 44 29.45 0.67 -5.32
CA PRO A 44 28.63 1.13 -4.19
C PRO A 44 27.26 1.69 -4.59
N LYS A 45 27.14 2.30 -5.79
CA LYS A 45 25.87 2.79 -6.30
C LYS A 45 24.88 1.65 -6.55
N ILE A 46 25.36 0.51 -7.06
CA ILE A 46 24.52 -0.67 -7.29
C ILE A 46 24.03 -1.24 -5.96
N ILE A 47 24.91 -1.31 -4.96
CA ILE A 47 24.54 -1.77 -3.61
C ILE A 47 23.53 -0.82 -2.97
N ARG A 48 23.69 0.50 -3.14
CA ARG A 48 22.72 1.49 -2.70
C ARG A 48 21.38 1.32 -3.40
N ASP A 49 21.36 1.24 -4.72
CA ASP A 49 20.11 1.07 -5.47
C ASP A 49 19.41 -0.25 -5.09
N LEU A 50 20.16 -1.31 -4.76
CA LEU A 50 19.63 -2.57 -4.23
C LEU A 50 18.94 -2.38 -2.88
N ALA A 51 19.63 -1.72 -1.95
CA ALA A 51 19.13 -1.45 -0.61
C ALA A 51 17.89 -0.54 -0.61
N PHE A 52 17.79 0.32 -1.63
CA PHE A 52 16.64 1.20 -1.89
C PHE A 52 15.56 0.51 -2.73
N HIS A 53 15.64 -0.80 -2.96
CA HIS A 53 14.69 -1.58 -3.77
C HIS A 53 14.45 -1.04 -5.19
N LYS A 54 15.44 -0.37 -5.78
CA LYS A 54 15.36 0.11 -7.16
C LYS A 54 15.73 -1.00 -8.15
N ARG A 55 15.29 -0.84 -9.40
CA ARG A 55 15.67 -1.78 -10.47
C ARG A 55 17.14 -1.65 -10.83
N ILE A 56 17.91 -2.71 -10.56
CA ILE A 56 19.30 -2.84 -10.99
C ILE A 56 19.33 -3.54 -12.33
N GLY A 57 19.10 -2.77 -13.40
CA GLY A 57 19.32 -3.17 -14.78
C GLY A 57 19.03 -4.64 -15.13
N LYS A 58 20.05 -5.37 -15.59
CA LYS A 58 19.95 -6.75 -16.10
C LYS A 58 19.94 -7.79 -14.97
N ALA A 59 19.17 -8.87 -15.13
CA ALA A 59 19.08 -9.97 -14.17
C ALA A 59 20.45 -10.60 -13.79
N GLN A 60 21.37 -10.71 -14.75
CA GLN A 60 22.73 -11.21 -14.52
C GLN A 60 23.54 -10.35 -13.54
N LEU A 61 23.38 -9.03 -13.59
CA LEU A 61 24.08 -8.12 -12.70
C LEU A 61 23.60 -8.30 -11.26
N PHE A 62 22.29 -8.44 -11.08
CA PHE A 62 21.71 -8.76 -9.77
C PHE A 62 22.24 -10.09 -9.22
N GLU A 63 22.34 -11.13 -10.04
CA GLU A 63 22.87 -12.42 -9.61
C GLU A 63 24.34 -12.35 -9.20
N GLN A 64 25.17 -11.66 -9.98
CA GLN A 64 26.59 -11.45 -9.64
C GLN A 64 26.74 -10.67 -8.33
N VAL A 65 25.95 -9.62 -8.14
CA VAL A 65 25.96 -8.79 -6.93
C VAL A 65 25.51 -9.60 -5.72
N THR A 66 24.42 -10.36 -5.84
CA THR A 66 23.88 -11.16 -4.72
C THR A 66 24.78 -12.34 -4.36
N ASP A 67 25.39 -13.02 -5.35
CA ASP A 67 26.39 -14.05 -5.11
C ASP A 67 27.61 -13.47 -4.37
N HIS A 68 28.12 -12.32 -4.82
CA HIS A 68 29.21 -11.64 -4.14
C HIS A 68 28.84 -11.23 -2.70
N MET A 69 27.64 -10.68 -2.49
CA MET A 69 27.16 -10.28 -1.16
C MET A 69 27.10 -11.47 -0.19
N SER A 70 26.73 -12.66 -0.65
CA SER A 70 26.72 -13.86 0.20
C SER A 70 28.11 -14.23 0.73
N LYS A 71 29.17 -13.81 0.02
CA LYS A 71 30.59 -14.10 0.30
C LYS A 71 31.36 -12.87 0.79
N CYS A 72 30.70 -11.73 1.00
CA CYS A 72 31.37 -10.47 1.35
C CYS A 72 30.61 -9.69 2.43
N SER A 73 31.12 -9.76 3.66
CA SER A 73 30.57 -9.01 4.80
C SER A 73 30.63 -7.49 4.66
N ALA A 74 31.58 -6.96 3.87
CA ALA A 74 31.69 -5.53 3.62
C ALA A 74 30.51 -5.04 2.77
N CYS A 75 30.18 -5.75 1.70
CA CYS A 75 29.02 -5.44 0.87
C CYS A 75 27.69 -5.58 1.64
N VAL A 76 27.58 -6.59 2.51
CA VAL A 76 26.39 -6.75 3.37
C VAL A 76 26.27 -5.59 4.34
N ARG A 77 27.37 -5.14 4.96
CA ARG A 77 27.37 -3.97 5.86
C ARG A 77 26.94 -2.69 5.14
N ASP A 78 27.47 -2.43 3.95
CA ASP A 78 27.10 -1.26 3.16
C ASP A 78 25.62 -1.31 2.73
N ALA A 79 25.14 -2.48 2.29
CA ALA A 79 23.73 -2.65 1.94
C ALA A 79 22.80 -2.35 3.13
N LEU A 80 23.19 -2.79 4.33
CA LEU A 80 22.43 -2.54 5.55
C LEU A 80 22.46 -1.06 5.97
N SER A 81 23.63 -0.40 5.88
CA SER A 81 23.71 1.04 6.18
C SER A 81 22.85 1.85 5.22
N TYR A 82 22.85 1.51 3.93
CA TYR A 82 21.98 2.17 2.95
C TYR A 82 20.49 1.88 3.21
N ALA A 83 20.13 0.67 3.66
CA ALA A 83 18.76 0.36 4.04
C ALA A 83 18.30 1.14 5.29
N GLU A 84 19.21 1.40 6.24
CA GLU A 84 18.95 2.24 7.43
C GLU A 84 18.79 3.71 7.03
N GLU A 85 19.67 4.26 6.18
CA GLU A 85 19.54 5.60 5.60
C GLU A 85 18.20 5.79 4.88
N TYR A 86 17.76 4.79 4.12
CA TYR A 86 16.46 4.80 3.43
C TYR A 86 15.29 4.90 4.42
N LYS A 87 15.32 4.14 5.52
CA LYS A 87 14.28 4.20 6.57
C LYS A 87 14.23 5.58 7.23
N GLU A 88 15.37 6.18 7.51
CA GLU A 88 15.44 7.54 8.05
C GLU A 88 14.92 8.57 7.04
N GLN A 89 15.28 8.44 5.77
CA GLN A 89 14.81 9.33 4.72
C GLN A 89 13.28 9.27 4.58
N LYS A 90 12.69 8.07 4.63
CA LYS A 90 11.24 7.84 4.62
C LYS A 90 10.55 8.50 5.82
N THR A 91 11.01 8.22 7.03
CA THR A 91 10.42 8.78 8.26
C THR A 91 10.54 10.30 8.31
N ARG A 92 11.67 10.86 7.84
CA ARG A 92 11.87 12.30 7.73
C ARG A 92 10.90 12.94 6.74
N ARG A 93 10.75 12.37 5.54
CA ARG A 93 9.79 12.85 4.51
C ARG A 93 8.35 12.81 5.03
N GLN A 94 7.96 11.75 5.75
CA GLN A 94 6.63 11.66 6.35
C GLN A 94 6.39 12.74 7.40
N ARG A 95 7.37 12.97 8.30
CA ARG A 95 7.28 14.01 9.33
C ARG A 95 7.19 15.41 8.73
N THR A 96 7.97 15.73 7.69
CA THR A 96 7.87 17.03 7.02
C THR A 96 6.53 17.24 6.33
N ARG A 97 5.97 16.21 5.66
CA ARG A 97 4.62 16.30 5.08
C ARG A 97 3.54 16.55 6.13
N LEU A 98 3.60 15.84 7.27
CA LEU A 98 2.67 16.05 8.38
C LEU A 98 2.77 17.47 8.95
N MET A 99 3.98 18.00 9.13
CA MET A 99 4.16 19.38 9.60
C MET A 99 3.62 20.41 8.60
N LEU A 100 3.84 20.21 7.30
CA LEU A 100 3.29 21.08 6.25
C LEU A 100 1.76 21.04 6.22
N ALA A 101 1.15 19.85 6.33
CA ALA A 101 -0.30 19.70 6.40
C ALA A 101 -0.90 20.39 7.64
N ALA A 102 -0.24 20.25 8.80
CA ALA A 102 -0.65 20.93 10.02
C ALA A 102 -0.56 22.46 9.89
N ALA A 103 0.52 22.98 9.31
CA ALA A 103 0.67 24.42 9.06
C ALA A 103 -0.43 24.95 8.12
N ALA A 104 -0.72 24.24 7.03
CA ALA A 104 -1.80 24.60 6.11
C ALA A 104 -3.17 24.60 6.81
N ALA A 105 -3.45 23.61 7.65
CA ALA A 105 -4.71 23.54 8.41
C ALA A 105 -4.88 24.74 9.37
N VAL A 106 -3.80 25.19 10.03
CA VAL A 106 -3.83 26.39 10.87
C VAL A 106 -4.15 27.65 10.06
N VAL A 107 -3.53 27.82 8.89
CA VAL A 107 -3.79 28.97 8.02
C VAL A 107 -5.26 28.99 7.58
N ILE A 108 -5.80 27.83 7.17
CA ILE A 108 -7.22 27.70 6.78
C ILE A 108 -8.14 28.01 7.96
N ALA A 109 -7.85 27.48 9.15
CA ALA A 109 -8.65 27.74 10.35
C ALA A 109 -8.66 29.24 10.73
N VAL A 110 -7.51 29.92 10.65
CA VAL A 110 -7.42 31.36 10.90
C VAL A 110 -8.19 32.16 9.85
N ALA A 111 -8.09 31.79 8.57
CA ALA A 111 -8.84 32.43 7.50
C ALA A 111 -10.37 32.25 7.68
N LEU A 112 -10.82 31.03 7.98
CA LEU A 112 -12.23 30.74 8.27
C LEU A 112 -12.72 31.52 9.50
N TRP A 113 -11.92 31.58 10.56
CA TRP A 113 -12.24 32.35 11.77
C TRP A 113 -12.36 33.85 11.48
N ALA A 114 -11.44 34.42 10.70
CA ALA A 114 -11.48 35.83 10.31
C ALA A 114 -12.72 36.14 9.45
N VAL A 115 -13.08 35.26 8.51
CA VAL A 115 -14.30 35.41 7.70
C VAL A 115 -15.56 35.33 8.57
N MET A 116 -15.64 34.36 9.49
CA MET A 116 -16.76 34.28 10.44
C MET A 116 -16.88 35.54 11.30
N ARG A 117 -15.77 36.05 11.83
CA ARG A 117 -15.74 37.28 12.64
C ARG A 117 -16.24 38.50 11.88
N LEU A 118 -15.96 38.60 10.59
CA LEU A 118 -16.40 39.71 9.73
C LEU A 118 -17.86 39.56 9.25
N GLN A 119 -18.41 38.34 9.25
CA GLN A 119 -19.79 38.04 8.83
C GLN A 119 -20.81 38.10 9.98
N ILE A 120 -20.37 38.11 11.25
CA ILE A 120 -21.27 38.33 12.40
C ILE A 120 -21.66 39.81 12.42
N LYS A 121 -22.68 40.16 11.62
CA LYS A 121 -23.46 41.38 11.81
C LYS A 121 -24.31 41.21 13.08
N PRO A 122 -24.37 42.20 14.00
CA PRO A 122 -25.27 42.12 15.14
C PRO A 122 -26.71 42.04 14.61
N ALA A 123 -27.43 40.98 14.97
CA ALA A 123 -28.82 40.80 14.60
C ALA A 123 -29.66 41.92 15.23
N THR A 124 -30.16 42.84 14.40
CA THR A 124 -31.22 43.77 14.77
C THR A 124 -32.51 43.00 14.96
N VAL A 125 -33.02 43.04 16.19
CA VAL A 125 -34.35 42.62 16.62
C VAL A 125 -35.40 43.51 15.96
N VAL A 126 -36.28 42.95 15.12
CA VAL A 126 -37.58 43.51 14.70
C VAL A 126 -38.47 42.30 14.37
N GLU A 127 -39.29 41.84 15.33
CA GLU A 127 -40.70 42.21 15.56
C GLU A 127 -41.69 41.39 14.70
N SER A 128 -42.45 40.56 15.41
CA SER A 128 -43.54 39.70 14.93
C SER A 128 -44.82 40.52 14.79
N PRO A 129 -45.70 40.16 13.84
CA PRO A 129 -47.13 40.27 14.10
C PRO A 129 -47.83 38.92 13.99
N GLU A 130 -48.83 38.79 14.86
CA GLU A 130 -49.62 37.62 15.20
C GLU A 130 -50.98 37.61 14.48
N ALA A 131 -51.38 36.41 14.01
CA ALA A 131 -52.75 35.88 13.80
C ALA A 131 -53.66 36.49 12.68
N PRO A 132 -54.66 35.73 12.10
CA PRO A 132 -55.41 34.64 12.73
C PRO A 132 -55.69 33.35 11.93
N ILE A 133 -56.10 32.37 12.72
CA ILE A 133 -56.44 30.95 12.49
C ILE A 133 -57.70 30.78 11.64
N GLN A 134 -57.70 29.85 10.68
CA GLN A 134 -58.87 29.02 10.36
C GLN A 134 -58.43 27.60 9.97
N ALA A 135 -58.88 26.62 10.77
CA ALA A 135 -58.89 25.19 10.42
C ALA A 135 -60.31 24.82 9.95
N PRO A 136 -60.43 23.75 9.15
CA PRO A 136 -61.46 22.77 9.47
C PRO A 136 -60.88 21.36 9.65
N VAL A 137 -61.59 20.65 10.51
CA VAL A 137 -61.27 19.41 11.22
C VAL A 137 -61.74 18.19 10.40
N ASN A 138 -60.79 17.28 10.10
CA ASN A 138 -60.88 15.80 10.03
C ASN A 138 -61.78 15.09 8.98
N PRO A 139 -61.55 13.79 8.63
CA PRO A 139 -60.89 12.76 9.44
C PRO A 139 -59.82 11.87 8.78
N VAL A 140 -59.02 11.29 9.68
CA VAL A 140 -58.04 10.22 9.51
C VAL A 140 -58.70 8.92 9.02
N ALA A 141 -58.09 8.29 8.02
CA ALA A 141 -58.13 6.84 7.82
C ALA A 141 -56.69 6.29 7.80
N PRO A 142 -56.42 5.13 8.42
CA PRO A 142 -55.06 4.67 8.72
C PRO A 142 -54.48 3.90 7.54
N GLY A 143 -53.53 4.51 6.83
CA GLY A 143 -52.64 3.81 5.90
C GLY A 143 -51.33 3.45 6.59
N THR A 144 -51.28 2.29 7.24
CA THR A 144 -50.05 1.63 7.69
C THR A 144 -49.18 1.28 6.47
N GLY A 145 -48.37 2.24 6.03
CA GLY A 145 -47.19 1.98 5.21
C GLY A 145 -45.99 1.87 6.13
N ALA A 146 -45.70 0.68 6.63
CA ALA A 146 -44.42 0.39 7.27
C ALA A 146 -43.32 0.73 6.27
N ARG A 147 -42.66 1.87 6.45
CA ARG A 147 -41.36 2.14 5.85
C ARG A 147 -40.40 1.16 6.52
N GLU A 148 -40.24 0.01 5.87
CA GLU A 148 -39.18 -0.92 6.15
C GLU A 148 -37.86 -0.16 5.96
N ASN A 149 -37.30 0.32 7.07
CA ASN A 149 -35.91 0.76 7.13
C ASN A 149 -35.05 -0.48 6.91
N LYS A 150 -34.96 -0.95 5.66
CA LYS A 150 -33.88 -1.86 5.26
C LYS A 150 -32.60 -1.03 5.47
N PRO A 151 -31.71 -1.41 6.40
CA PRO A 151 -30.39 -0.80 6.47
C PRO A 151 -29.79 -0.89 5.06
N PRO A 152 -29.09 0.14 4.54
CA PRO A 152 -28.45 0.01 3.24
C PRO A 152 -27.59 -1.25 3.31
N GLU A 153 -27.97 -2.23 2.49
CA GLU A 153 -27.20 -3.44 2.28
C GLU A 153 -25.89 -2.95 1.67
N ILE A 154 -24.90 -2.71 2.53
CA ILE A 154 -23.58 -2.25 2.14
C ILE A 154 -23.13 -3.27 1.10
N ALA A 155 -23.11 -2.87 -0.17
CA ALA A 155 -22.74 -3.73 -1.27
C ALA A 155 -21.42 -4.38 -0.90
N ARG A 156 -21.48 -5.66 -0.52
CA ARG A 156 -20.33 -6.40 -0.02
C ARG A 156 -19.46 -6.66 -1.23
N LEU A 157 -18.53 -5.74 -1.50
CA LEU A 157 -17.55 -5.91 -2.55
C LEU A 157 -16.83 -7.22 -2.29
N GLU A 158 -16.85 -8.10 -3.28
CA GLU A 158 -16.17 -9.38 -3.16
C GLU A 158 -14.66 -9.13 -3.07
N THR A 159 -14.01 -9.83 -2.14
CA THR A 159 -12.56 -9.72 -1.99
C THR A 159 -11.88 -10.62 -3.00
N VAL A 160 -11.15 -10.04 -3.94
CA VAL A 160 -10.27 -10.78 -4.84
C VAL A 160 -8.88 -10.74 -4.25
N VAL A 161 -8.32 -11.92 -3.93
CA VAL A 161 -6.96 -12.03 -3.40
C VAL A 161 -6.01 -12.31 -4.56
N LEU A 162 -4.96 -11.50 -4.68
CA LEU A 162 -4.01 -11.59 -5.77
C LEU A 162 -2.60 -11.66 -5.20
N GLU A 163 -1.84 -12.69 -5.56
CA GLU A 163 -0.45 -12.82 -5.15
C GLU A 163 0.45 -12.11 -6.15
N LEU A 164 1.14 -11.08 -5.69
CA LEU A 164 2.10 -10.39 -6.54
C LEU A 164 3.40 -11.20 -6.57
N PRO A 165 3.93 -11.51 -7.77
CA PRO A 165 5.17 -12.25 -7.87
C PRO A 165 6.33 -11.45 -7.27
N THR A 166 7.21 -12.16 -6.57
CA THR A 166 8.47 -11.57 -6.09
C THR A 166 9.30 -11.13 -7.28
N ARG A 167 9.70 -9.85 -7.32
CA ARG A 167 10.51 -9.30 -8.42
C ARG A 167 12.01 -9.32 -8.18
N TRP A 168 12.44 -9.89 -7.06
CA TRP A 168 13.84 -10.22 -6.84
C TRP A 168 14.20 -11.35 -7.80
N ARG A 169 15.16 -11.10 -8.69
CA ARG A 169 15.72 -12.05 -9.68
C ARG A 169 14.75 -12.39 -10.82
N GLY A 170 15.23 -12.24 -12.07
CA GLY A 170 15.17 -13.25 -13.14
C GLY A 170 13.89 -14.03 -13.42
N ALA A 171 12.73 -13.63 -12.91
CA ALA A 171 11.44 -14.11 -13.38
C ALA A 171 11.29 -13.55 -14.80
N ALA A 172 11.86 -14.28 -15.76
CA ALA A 172 11.44 -14.30 -17.14
C ALA A 172 10.03 -14.90 -17.22
N ASP A 173 9.14 -14.39 -16.37
CA ASP A 173 7.75 -14.77 -16.35
C ASP A 173 6.94 -13.49 -16.54
N THR A 174 7.17 -12.93 -17.72
CA THR A 174 6.21 -12.07 -18.40
C THR A 174 4.93 -12.83 -18.79
N GLU A 175 4.79 -14.13 -18.46
CA GLU A 175 3.62 -14.96 -18.80
C GLU A 175 2.56 -15.04 -17.69
N HIS A 176 2.90 -14.82 -16.41
CA HIS A 176 1.89 -14.71 -15.35
C HIS A 176 1.17 -13.36 -15.40
N LYS A 177 0.30 -13.22 -16.40
CA LYS A 177 -0.65 -12.13 -16.53
C LYS A 177 -1.70 -12.28 -15.43
N LEU A 178 -1.74 -11.33 -14.49
CA LEU A 178 -2.68 -11.41 -13.38
C LEU A 178 -4.10 -11.12 -13.89
N THR A 179 -5.03 -12.06 -13.73
CA THR A 179 -6.42 -11.85 -14.17
C THR A 179 -7.21 -11.11 -13.10
N ILE A 180 -7.84 -10.00 -13.49
CA ILE A 180 -8.68 -9.18 -12.62
C ILE A 180 -10.08 -9.09 -13.26
N PRO A 181 -11.16 -9.42 -12.52
CA PRO A 181 -12.50 -9.40 -13.08
C PRO A 181 -12.99 -7.97 -13.34
N ARG A 182 -13.82 -7.78 -14.36
CA ARG A 182 -14.42 -6.48 -14.71
C ARG A 182 -15.67 -6.13 -13.89
N ARG A 183 -15.46 -5.82 -12.60
CA ARG A 183 -16.55 -5.48 -11.66
C ARG A 183 -16.03 -4.66 -10.48
N PRO A 184 -16.92 -4.03 -9.70
CA PRO A 184 -16.53 -3.40 -8.45
C PRO A 184 -16.10 -4.48 -7.45
N MET A 185 -14.90 -4.37 -6.90
CA MET A 185 -14.36 -5.34 -5.95
C MET A 185 -13.44 -4.69 -4.92
N GLN A 186 -13.18 -5.44 -3.84
CA GLN A 186 -12.08 -5.14 -2.94
C GLN A 186 -10.89 -6.01 -3.35
N LEU A 187 -9.84 -5.41 -3.89
CA LEU A 187 -8.63 -6.15 -4.24
C LEU A 187 -7.70 -6.21 -3.02
N GLU A 188 -7.34 -7.43 -2.62
CA GLU A 188 -6.34 -7.71 -1.59
C GLU A 188 -5.08 -8.25 -2.27
N LEU A 189 -4.07 -7.40 -2.42
CA LEU A 189 -2.76 -7.76 -2.96
C LEU A 189 -1.88 -8.31 -1.85
N ARG A 190 -1.43 -9.55 -1.98
CA ARG A 190 -0.33 -10.09 -1.16
C ARG A 190 0.98 -9.64 -1.80
N LEU A 191 1.65 -8.69 -1.15
CA LEU A 191 2.89 -8.11 -1.64
C LEU A 191 4.07 -9.08 -1.43
N PRO A 192 5.12 -8.97 -2.26
CA PRO A 192 6.35 -9.74 -2.11
C PRO A 192 6.96 -9.65 -0.70
N ILE A 193 7.71 -10.69 -0.34
CA ILE A 193 8.53 -10.69 0.87
C ILE A 193 9.47 -9.48 0.85
N GLY A 194 9.53 -8.75 1.96
CA GLY A 194 10.33 -7.53 2.11
C GLY A 194 9.58 -6.23 1.79
N SER A 195 8.37 -6.30 1.23
CA SER A 195 7.55 -5.09 1.02
C SER A 195 7.16 -4.44 2.36
N PRO A 196 7.45 -3.15 2.56
CA PRO A 196 7.24 -2.48 3.85
C PRO A 196 5.76 -2.31 4.21
N GLU A 197 5.46 -2.19 5.49
CA GLU A 197 4.17 -1.65 5.94
C GLU A 197 4.05 -0.16 5.54
N GLY A 198 2.83 0.29 5.22
CA GLY A 198 2.54 1.72 5.01
C GLY A 198 1.57 2.00 3.88
N GLU A 199 1.52 3.27 3.46
CA GLU A 199 0.65 3.78 2.42
C GLU A 199 1.24 3.57 1.02
N TYR A 200 0.56 2.77 0.20
CA TYR A 200 0.92 2.47 -1.17
C TYR A 200 0.02 3.26 -2.12
N GLN A 201 0.60 3.73 -3.21
CA GLN A 201 -0.19 4.27 -4.33
C GLN A 201 -0.24 3.25 -5.45
N LEU A 202 -1.38 3.20 -6.13
CA LEU A 202 -1.63 2.30 -7.24
C LEU A 202 -2.19 3.09 -8.41
N ARG A 203 -1.84 2.65 -9.61
CA ARG A 203 -2.47 3.12 -10.84
C ARG A 203 -2.63 1.96 -11.81
N LEU A 204 -3.73 1.97 -12.54
CA LEU A 204 -3.99 1.07 -13.64
C LEU A 204 -3.84 1.85 -14.94
N ILE A 205 -2.94 1.38 -15.80
CA ILE A 205 -2.57 2.02 -17.06
C ILE A 205 -3.01 1.11 -18.21
N ASP A 206 -3.59 1.68 -19.26
CA ASP A 206 -3.90 0.94 -20.49
C ASP A 206 -2.64 0.73 -21.37
N GLU A 207 -2.79 -0.03 -22.46
CA GLU A 207 -1.72 -0.26 -23.45
C GLU A 207 -1.19 1.04 -24.10
N SER A 208 -2.00 2.09 -24.14
CA SER A 208 -1.63 3.40 -24.69
C SER A 208 -0.83 4.26 -23.70
N GLY A 209 -0.66 3.79 -22.45
CA GLY A 209 0.05 4.51 -21.41
C GLY A 209 -0.81 5.50 -20.62
N ASN A 210 -2.13 5.53 -20.83
CA ASN A 210 -3.02 6.41 -20.11
C ASN A 210 -3.46 5.80 -18.78
N VAL A 211 -3.47 6.62 -17.73
CA VAL A 211 -3.95 6.21 -16.41
C VAL A 211 -5.47 6.15 -16.41
N GLN A 212 -6.02 4.95 -16.25
CA GLN A 212 -7.46 4.70 -16.24
C GLN A 212 -8.03 4.73 -14.82
N LYS A 213 -7.24 4.28 -13.83
CA LYS A 213 -7.61 4.31 -12.41
C LYS A 213 -6.41 4.62 -11.54
N THR A 214 -6.66 5.27 -10.42
CA THR A 214 -5.69 5.44 -9.33
C THR A 214 -6.34 5.01 -8.01
N GLY A 215 -5.52 4.61 -7.06
CA GLY A 215 -5.95 4.22 -5.73
C GLY A 215 -4.84 4.36 -4.72
N GLU A 216 -5.22 4.49 -3.45
CA GLU A 216 -4.30 4.46 -2.32
C GLU A 216 -4.78 3.37 -1.36
N GLY A 217 -3.84 2.69 -0.72
CA GLY A 217 -4.14 1.62 0.22
C GLY A 217 -3.07 1.48 1.28
N ILE A 218 -3.47 1.12 2.49
CA ILE A 218 -2.53 0.86 3.58
C ILE A 218 -2.24 -0.63 3.60
N ALA A 219 -0.99 -0.99 3.29
CA ALA A 219 -0.51 -2.35 3.46
C ALA A 219 -0.20 -2.61 4.92
N ARG A 220 -0.57 -3.81 5.42
CA ARG A 220 -0.30 -4.28 6.78
C ARG A 220 0.34 -5.66 6.74
N ILE A 221 1.27 -5.91 7.66
CA ILE A 221 1.90 -7.22 7.78
C ILE A 221 1.05 -8.10 8.69
N VAL A 222 0.48 -9.17 8.13
CA VAL A 222 -0.29 -10.17 8.87
C VAL A 222 0.36 -11.53 8.63
N ASN A 223 0.79 -12.20 9.70
CA ASN A 223 1.48 -13.50 9.65
C ASN A 223 2.65 -13.55 8.63
N GLY A 224 3.54 -12.54 8.64
CA GLY A 224 4.70 -12.49 7.74
C GLY A 224 4.38 -12.02 6.31
N ILE A 225 3.10 -11.93 5.94
CA ILE A 225 2.65 -11.52 4.60
C ILE A 225 2.17 -10.07 4.65
N THR A 226 2.72 -9.23 3.77
CA THR A 226 2.27 -7.84 3.61
C THR A 226 1.02 -7.82 2.73
N GLY A 227 -0.16 -7.59 3.31
CA GLY A 227 -1.42 -7.49 2.60
C GLY A 227 -1.83 -6.04 2.35
N LEU A 228 -2.07 -5.67 1.10
CA LEU A 228 -2.53 -4.36 0.66
C LEU A 228 -3.98 -4.43 0.17
N LYS A 229 -4.89 -3.73 0.83
CA LYS A 229 -6.31 -3.69 0.47
C LYS A 229 -6.66 -2.36 -0.18
N PHE A 230 -7.33 -2.41 -1.32
CA PHE A 230 -7.90 -1.21 -1.95
C PHE A 230 -9.18 -1.57 -2.69
N THR A 231 -10.01 -0.55 -2.93
CA THR A 231 -11.26 -0.72 -3.69
C THR A 231 -11.00 -0.37 -5.14
N LEU A 232 -11.40 -1.25 -6.05
CA LEU A 232 -11.21 -1.08 -7.48
C LEU A 232 -12.53 -1.32 -8.22
N ASP A 233 -12.94 -0.35 -9.04
CA ASP A 233 -14.05 -0.50 -9.97
C ASP A 233 -13.53 -0.50 -11.41
N THR A 234 -13.47 -1.71 -11.99
CA THR A 234 -13.05 -2.01 -13.37
C THR A 234 -14.22 -2.19 -14.32
N SER A 235 -15.47 -1.99 -13.88
CA SER A 235 -16.68 -2.29 -14.68
C SER A 235 -16.75 -1.49 -15.98
N ASN A 236 -16.27 -0.25 -15.94
CA ASN A 236 -16.29 0.68 -17.06
C ASN A 236 -15.03 0.59 -17.95
N LEU A 237 -14.11 -0.32 -17.64
CA LEU A 237 -12.90 -0.52 -18.43
C LEU A 237 -13.17 -1.57 -19.51
N PHE A 238 -12.55 -1.42 -20.68
CA PHE A 238 -12.59 -2.44 -21.73
C PHE A 238 -11.76 -3.66 -21.31
N PRO A 239 -12.14 -4.87 -21.75
CA PRO A 239 -11.30 -6.05 -21.55
C PRO A 239 -10.01 -5.91 -22.35
N GLY A 240 -8.91 -6.45 -21.83
CA GLY A 240 -7.60 -6.36 -22.48
C GLY A 240 -6.44 -6.23 -21.49
N ASP A 241 -5.28 -5.85 -22.03
CA ASP A 241 -4.04 -5.78 -21.27
C ASP A 241 -3.92 -4.43 -20.55
N PHE A 242 -3.61 -4.50 -19.27
CA PHE A 242 -3.34 -3.35 -18.43
C PHE A 242 -2.03 -3.53 -17.69
N VAL A 243 -1.48 -2.41 -17.24
CA VAL A 243 -0.35 -2.38 -16.32
C VAL A 243 -0.83 -1.83 -14.99
N LEU A 244 -0.78 -2.67 -13.95
CA LEU A 244 -0.93 -2.24 -12.56
C LEU A 244 0.42 -1.74 -12.06
N SER A 245 0.60 -0.43 -11.95
CA SER A 245 1.78 0.15 -11.32
C SER A 245 1.52 0.39 -9.83
N ILE A 246 2.47 0.01 -8.99
CA ILE A 246 2.43 0.18 -7.54
C ILE A 246 3.63 1.02 -7.10
N LEU A 247 3.40 2.08 -6.34
CA LEU A 247 4.44 2.89 -5.71
C LEU A 247 4.51 2.54 -4.24
N GLU A 248 5.66 2.03 -3.80
CA GLU A 248 5.84 1.70 -2.39
C GLU A 248 6.04 2.96 -1.52
N PRO A 249 5.62 2.92 -0.24
CA PRO A 249 5.76 4.06 0.64
C PRO A 249 7.22 4.44 0.83
N GLY A 250 7.57 5.65 0.39
CA GLY A 250 8.92 6.21 0.47
C GLY A 250 9.76 6.00 -0.79
N MET A 251 9.22 5.34 -1.82
CA MET A 251 9.86 5.18 -3.12
C MET A 251 9.51 6.32 -4.07
N ASP A 252 10.38 6.54 -5.05
CA ASP A 252 10.18 7.49 -6.16
C ASP A 252 10.03 6.75 -7.51
N GLU A 253 9.98 5.40 -7.50
CA GLU A 253 9.89 4.54 -8.68
C GLU A 253 8.67 3.61 -8.61
N TRP A 254 7.98 3.45 -9.74
CA TRP A 254 6.79 2.60 -9.87
C TRP A 254 7.16 1.15 -10.24
N ASN A 255 6.46 0.20 -9.62
CA ASN A 255 6.57 -1.23 -9.88
C ASN A 255 5.40 -1.71 -10.75
N ASP A 256 5.70 -2.12 -11.99
CA ASP A 256 4.67 -2.36 -13.02
C ASP A 256 4.33 -3.85 -13.21
N TYR A 257 3.10 -4.27 -12.98
CA TYR A 257 2.63 -5.65 -13.12
C TYR A 257 1.66 -5.76 -14.31
N ARG A 258 1.84 -6.78 -15.17
CA ARG A 258 0.93 -7.01 -16.30
C ARG A 258 -0.36 -7.68 -15.81
N VAL A 259 -1.49 -7.12 -16.22
CA VAL A 259 -2.82 -7.52 -15.79
C VAL A 259 -3.69 -7.76 -17.01
N ASP A 260 -4.55 -8.78 -16.94
CA ASP A 260 -5.65 -9.00 -17.87
C ASP A 260 -6.96 -8.59 -17.21
N LEU A 261 -7.72 -7.71 -17.84
CA LEU A 261 -9.10 -7.46 -17.42
C LEU A 261 -10.06 -8.35 -18.20
N ASN A 262 -10.73 -9.26 -17.49
CA ASN A 262 -11.74 -10.17 -18.05
C ASN A 262 -13.13 -9.92 -17.45
#